data_AF-A0A2S3QHB8-F1
#
_entry.id   AF-A0A2S3QHB8-F1
#
_cell.length_a   1.000
_cell.length_b   1.000
_cell.length_c   1.000
_cell.angle_alpha   90.00
_cell.angle_beta   90.00
_cell.angle_gamma   90.00
#
_symmetry.space_group_name_H-M   'P 1'
#
loop_
_entity.id
_entity.type
_entity.pdbx_description
1 polymer ?
#
loop_
_entity_poly.entity_id
_entity_poly.type
_entity_poly.pdbx_seq_one_letter_code
_entity_poly.pdbx_strand_id
1 'polypeptide(L)'
;MAVPIIDNAKVMAKGQITLPKDIRSQLRLSTGDRVTLICEDDRVILMNSAVYAMKMLQQDMVGEAEKVGLGSDDAVMDLVKVVRKETD
;
A
#
# COMPACT_ATOMS: atom_id res chain seq x y z
N MET A 1 -17.64 -11.16 2.58
CA MET A 1 -16.57 -11.14 1.55
C MET A 1 -17.14 -10.46 0.32
N ALA A 2 -16.43 -9.52 -0.29
CA ALA A 2 -16.88 -8.92 -1.54
C ALA A 2 -16.76 -9.94 -2.68
N VAL A 3 -17.77 -10.05 -3.53
CA VAL A 3 -17.75 -10.90 -4.72
C VAL A 3 -16.74 -10.30 -5.72
N PRO A 4 -15.81 -11.08 -6.29
CA PRO A 4 -14.87 -10.57 -7.28
C PRO A 4 -15.62 -10.14 -8.55
N ILE A 5 -15.30 -8.94 -9.05
CA ILE A 5 -15.76 -8.48 -10.37
C ILE A 5 -14.79 -9.08 -11.40
N ILE A 6 -15.32 -9.84 -12.34
CA ILE A 6 -14.56 -10.47 -13.43
C ILE A 6 -15.06 -9.84 -14.72
N ASP A 7 -14.16 -9.18 -15.44
CA ASP A 7 -14.47 -8.54 -16.71
C ASP A 7 -13.29 -8.67 -17.67
N ASN A 8 -13.58 -8.61 -18.97
CA ASN A 8 -12.58 -8.70 -20.03
C ASN A 8 -12.19 -7.31 -20.49
N ALA A 9 -10.89 -7.03 -20.55
CA ALA A 9 -10.37 -5.78 -21.10
C ALA A 9 -9.67 -6.03 -22.45
N LYS A 10 -9.84 -5.10 -23.38
CA LYS A 10 -9.14 -5.12 -24.66
C LYS A 10 -7.92 -4.20 -24.61
N VAL A 11 -6.80 -4.69 -25.14
CA VAL A 11 -5.63 -3.85 -25.43
C VAL A 11 -5.93 -3.00 -26.66
N MET A 12 -5.86 -1.69 -26.50
CA MET A 12 -6.11 -0.69 -27.52
C MET A 12 -4.80 -0.32 -28.24
N ALA A 13 -4.89 0.58 -29.22
CA ALA A 13 -3.70 1.14 -29.85
C ALA A 13 -2.75 1.75 -28.80
N LYS A 14 -1.44 1.71 -29.09
CA LYS A 14 -0.37 2.19 -28.19
C LYS A 14 -0.27 1.42 -26.85
N GLY A 15 -0.77 0.19 -26.78
CA GLY A 15 -0.62 -0.67 -25.61
C GLY A 15 -1.49 -0.29 -24.41
N GLN A 16 -2.50 0.56 -24.60
CA GLN A 16 -3.39 0.99 -23.53
C GLN A 16 -4.43 -0.08 -23.20
N ILE A 17 -4.71 -0.30 -21.91
CA ILE A 17 -5.80 -1.19 -21.47
C ILE A 17 -6.90 -0.32 -20.85
N THR A 18 -8.12 -0.44 -21.36
CA THR A 18 -9.28 0.26 -20.80
C THR A 18 -9.77 -0.49 -19.56
N LEU A 19 -9.82 0.20 -18.43
CA LEU A 19 -10.40 -0.35 -17.20
C LEU A 19 -11.92 -0.10 -17.17
N PRO A 20 -12.75 -1.15 -17.06
CA PRO A 20 -14.20 -1.02 -16.89
C PRO A 20 -14.59 -0.12 -15.72
N LYS A 21 -15.75 0.55 -15.84
CA LYS A 21 -16.21 1.55 -14.86
C LYS A 21 -16.28 0.98 -13.44
N ASP A 22 -16.80 -0.24 -13.31
CA ASP A 22 -17.05 -0.84 -11.99
C ASP A 22 -15.74 -1.20 -11.28
N ILE A 23 -14.76 -1.75 -12.02
CA ILE A 23 -13.43 -2.04 -11.49
C ILE A 23 -12.72 -0.74 -11.09
N ARG A 24 -12.84 0.31 -11.91
CA ARG A 24 -12.28 1.64 -11.61
C ARG A 24 -12.86 2.22 -10.32
N SER A 25 -14.17 2.11 -10.12
CA SER A 25 -14.86 2.55 -8.89
C SER A 25 -14.43 1.73 -7.68
N GLN A 26 -14.26 0.41 -7.80
CA GLN A 26 -13.81 -0.43 -6.71
C GLN A 26 -12.38 -0.10 -6.25
N LEU A 27 -11.50 0.22 -7.20
CA LEU A 27 -10.13 0.65 -6.94
C LEU A 27 -10.02 2.14 -6.56
N ARG A 28 -11.14 2.87 -6.57
CA ARG A 28 -11.23 4.31 -6.28
C ARG A 28 -10.29 5.14 -7.15
N LEU A 29 -10.23 4.81 -8.44
CA LEU A 29 -9.38 5.50 -9.41
C LEU A 29 -10.17 6.55 -10.20
N SER A 30 -9.52 7.68 -10.45
CA SER A 30 -9.99 8.79 -11.26
C SER A 30 -9.01 9.11 -12.39
N THR A 31 -9.45 9.93 -13.34
CA THR A 31 -8.56 10.40 -14.42
C THR A 31 -7.37 11.15 -13.83
N GLY A 32 -6.16 10.71 -14.18
CA GLY A 32 -4.91 11.28 -13.68
C GLY A 32 -4.31 10.55 -12.48
N ASP A 33 -5.03 9.60 -11.87
CA ASP A 33 -4.49 8.80 -10.78
C ASP A 33 -3.38 7.87 -11.25
N ARG A 34 -2.41 7.64 -10.37
CA ARG A 34 -1.31 6.69 -10.59
C ARG A 34 -1.69 5.31 -10.04
N VAL A 35 -1.31 4.30 -10.80
CA VAL A 35 -1.47 2.89 -10.44
C VAL A 35 -0.12 2.18 -10.45
N THR A 36 0.04 1.25 -9.53
CA THR A 36 1.20 0.36 -9.48
C THR A 36 0.81 -0.96 -10.13
N LEU A 37 1.65 -1.42 -11.06
CA LEU A 37 1.50 -2.69 -11.75
C LEU A 37 2.59 -3.64 -11.26
N ILE A 38 2.18 -4.78 -10.72
CA ILE A 38 3.08 -5.84 -10.27
C ILE A 38 2.84 -7.03 -11.17
N CYS A 39 3.89 -7.49 -11.86
CA CYS A 39 3.82 -8.64 -12.75
C CYS A 39 4.40 -9.85 -12.02
N GLU A 40 3.60 -10.91 -11.87
CA GLU A 40 4.02 -12.19 -11.31
C GLU A 40 3.58 -13.27 -12.28
N ASP A 41 4.52 -14.07 -12.80
CA ASP A 41 4.26 -15.15 -13.76
C ASP A 41 3.42 -14.69 -14.98
N ASP A 42 2.16 -15.14 -15.04
CA ASP A 42 1.20 -14.87 -16.12
C ASP A 42 0.08 -13.89 -15.70
N ARG A 43 0.19 -13.28 -14.52
CA ARG A 43 -0.81 -12.35 -13.97
C ARG A 43 -0.23 -10.98 -13.65
N VAL A 44 -1.07 -9.97 -13.76
CA VAL A 44 -0.76 -8.60 -13.33
C VAL A 44 -1.69 -8.20 -12.20
N ILE A 45 -1.10 -7.75 -11.09
CA ILE A 45 -1.82 -7.15 -9.97
C ILE A 45 -1.76 -5.63 -10.13
N LEU A 46 -2.93 -5.00 -10.18
CA LEU A 46 -3.07 -3.55 -10.29
C LEU A 46 -3.56 -2.99 -8.95
N MET A 47 -2.84 -2.01 -8.41
CA MET A 47 -3.18 -1.36 -7.15
C MET A 47 -3.10 0.16 -7.27
N ASN A 48 -3.92 0.87 -6.48
CA ASN A 48 -3.73 2.31 -6.30
C ASN A 48 -2.34 2.57 -5.70
N SER A 49 -1.55 3.46 -6.31
CA SER A 49 -0.16 3.65 -5.91
C SER A 49 0.01 4.19 -4.49
N ALA A 50 -0.89 5.07 -4.04
CA ALA A 50 -0.84 5.61 -2.68
C ALA A 50 -1.15 4.52 -1.65
N VAL A 51 -2.16 3.69 -1.91
CA VAL A 51 -2.49 2.54 -1.06
C VAL A 51 -1.34 1.54 -1.01
N TYR A 52 -0.71 1.27 -2.16
CA TYR A 52 0.46 0.39 -2.21
C TYR A 52 1.63 0.94 -1.40
N ALA A 53 1.97 2.22 -1.58
CA ALA A 53 3.05 2.86 -0.82
C ALA A 53 2.80 2.80 0.69
N MET A 54 1.57 3.11 1.13
CA MET A 54 1.20 2.99 2.55
C MET A 54 1.29 1.56 3.06
N LYS A 55 0.91 0.56 2.24
CA LYS A 55 1.03 -0.85 2.62
C LYS A 55 2.50 -1.28 2.74
N MET A 56 3.37 -0.85 1.83
CA MET A 56 4.81 -1.11 1.92
C MET A 56 5.39 -0.45 3.17
N LEU A 57 5.08 0.83 3.43
CA LEU A 57 5.50 1.53 4.64
C LEU A 57 5.03 0.81 5.91
N GLN A 58 3.77 0.38 5.96
CA GLN A 58 3.26 -0.40 7.08
C GLN A 58 3.98 -1.74 7.23
N GLN A 59 4.25 -2.46 6.13
CA GLN A 59 4.99 -3.72 6.16
C GLN A 59 6.42 -3.53 6.66
N ASP A 60 7.10 -2.45 6.24
CA ASP A 60 8.44 -2.12 6.71
C ASP A 60 8.45 -1.71 8.20
N MET A 61 7.35 -1.13 8.70
CA MET A 61 7.17 -0.81 10.12
C MET A 61 6.78 -2.03 10.97
N VAL A 62 6.15 -3.04 10.37
CA VAL A 62 5.83 -4.32 11.04
C VAL A 62 7.14 -5.07 11.28
N GLY A 63 7.53 -5.18 12.54
CA GLY A 63 8.79 -5.78 12.98
C GLY A 63 9.85 -4.77 13.42
N GLU A 64 9.77 -3.50 13.02
CA GLU A 64 10.62 -2.45 13.63
C GLU A 64 10.17 -2.13 15.06
N ALA A 65 8.87 -2.17 15.37
CA ALA A 65 8.39 -2.05 16.76
C ALA A 65 8.91 -3.20 17.67
N GLU A 66 9.03 -4.41 17.13
CA GLU A 66 9.59 -5.57 17.85
C GLU A 66 11.11 -5.46 18.00
N LYS A 67 11.83 -4.99 16.97
CA LYS A 67 13.29 -4.76 17.02
C LYS A 67 13.69 -3.63 17.96
N VAL A 68 12.85 -2.61 18.11
CA VAL A 68 13.11 -1.46 19.01
C VAL A 68 12.56 -1.72 20.43
N GLY A 69 11.92 -2.88 20.67
CA GLY A 69 11.44 -3.27 22.00
C GLY A 69 10.29 -2.40 22.55
N LEU A 70 9.60 -1.66 21.68
CA LEU A 70 8.53 -0.71 22.04
C LEU A 70 7.16 -1.39 22.05
N GLY A 71 7.08 -2.58 22.64
CA GLY A 71 5.85 -3.37 22.70
C GLY A 71 4.85 -2.92 23.78
N SER A 72 5.24 -1.98 24.65
CA SER A 72 4.42 -1.47 25.75
C SER A 72 4.55 0.04 25.91
N ASP A 73 3.52 0.67 26.47
CA ASP A 73 3.50 2.11 26.78
C ASP A 73 4.66 2.52 27.71
N ASP A 74 5.13 1.60 28.57
CA ASP A 74 6.29 1.81 29.44
C ASP A 74 7.60 1.92 28.65
N ALA A 75 7.79 1.10 27.61
CA ALA A 75 8.97 1.15 26.76
C ALA A 75 9.04 2.46 25.95
N VAL A 76 7.88 2.98 25.53
CA VAL A 76 7.77 4.30 24.88
C VAL A 76 8.14 5.42 25.84
N MET A 77 7.68 5.35 27.10
CA MET A 77 8.02 6.35 28.12
C MET A 77 9.51 6.37 28.46
N ASP A 78 10.18 5.22 28.47
CA ASP A 78 11.61 5.16 28.75
C ASP A 78 12.47 5.68 27.59
N LEU A 79 12.09 5.43 26.33
CA LEU A 79 12.73 6.05 25.17
C LEU A 79 12.63 7.59 25.23
N VAL A 80 11.45 8.12 25.57
CA VAL A 80 11.23 9.57 25.69
C VAL A 80 12.08 10.19 26.79
N LYS A 81 12.30 9.49 27.91
CA LYS A 81 13.17 9.96 28.99
C LYS A 81 14.64 10.01 28.58
N VAL A 82 15.12 9.02 27.81
CA VAL A 82 16.50 8.99 27.31
C VAL A 82 16.75 10.14 26.34
N VAL A 83 15.88 10.32 25.34
CA VAL A 83 16.01 11.41 24.35
C VAL A 83 15.99 12.79 25.01
N ARG A 84 15.15 13.00 26.03
CA ARG A 84 15.11 14.27 26.78
C ARG A 84 16.39 14.52 27.58
N LYS A 85 17.05 13.49 28.10
CA LYS A 85 18.33 13.61 28.80
C LYS A 85 19.50 13.89 27.86
N GLU A 86 19.46 13.45 26.61
CA GLU A 86 20.51 13.72 25.62
C GLU A 86 20.47 15.15 25.06
N THR A 87 19.42 15.91 25.38
CA THR A 87 19.24 17.31 24.92
C THR A 87 19.58 18.32 26.03
N ASP A 88 19.98 17.87 27.22
CA ASP A 88 20.58 18.66 28.30
C ASP A 88 22.11 18.45 28.33
#